data_AF-A0A8H8SPY1-F1
#
_entry.id   AF-A0A8H8SPY1-F1
#
_cell.length_a   1.000
_cell.length_b   1.000
_cell.length_c   1.000
_cell.angle_alpha   90.00
_cell.angle_beta   90.00
_cell.angle_gamma   90.00
#
_symmetry.space_group_name_H-M   'P 1'
#
loop_
_entity.id
_entity.type
_entity.pdbx_description
1 polymer ?
#
loop_
_entity_poly.entity_id
_entity_poly.type
_entity_poly.pdbx_seq_one_letter_code
_entity_poly.pdbx_strand_id
1 'polypeptide(L)'
;MTPQTYVDGHQGQALIKAQSAHLIGRYIVGLQQIEPHPLQQELDDSWVHSLHQRFEEVGIDRFGFPIKVVVPAGDSIIAMGTTGNDSSLPCLPDNLKVFVYHGQHRVEACRRMMHQSEHWWCAEVYSQEIETEHPAEFITLMHMGNEDEHRLAPSDADRFLALHRLVCLYSKNQVTEETFQGNSEQILQSVLNSTTRQGLSNLVHTKELAHSIASAMEYLFLRPCFNGATWGKKLVKGRFFKLVACLVEEMTEQCRLLIGPQAEISAKPFQLPAPSCTWDGLTKRVKKSNHPWKEFIGGAEQALLRVLLLALLTSDGIYGSLKDMYHIAQHVIPLTAGRPTLDLYISNTPHKNDSDHPVGIFSAVLKEKLQGKASNYPHKIVYSMWEARQELMSELKTYGIGLAAETQREGYKRLLCKSESWWNLLCMFKMSTLPGQSLHLPKAFGELDQSKQEGLLNAIKKKQEGDQTSGIVNGQNSVGPTRPTKHHSCSPSLEIEHTAGALANYFVPGTEMRVTRSLAAKRPCLTASNEEQLAPVLPADEAGESDTSHTAEQGPN
;
A
#
# COMPACT_ATOMS: atom_id res chain seq x y z
N MET A 1 34.71 23.72 4.45
CA MET A 1 34.27 22.64 5.36
C MET A 1 33.50 21.65 4.53
N THR A 2 34.09 20.50 4.21
CA THR A 2 33.43 19.41 3.48
C THR A 2 32.49 18.67 4.45
N PRO A 3 31.23 18.39 4.07
CA PRO A 3 30.40 17.49 4.84
C PRO A 3 30.94 16.08 4.61
N GLN A 4 31.58 15.50 5.63
CA GLN A 4 31.80 14.06 5.70
C GLN A 4 30.45 13.40 5.96
N THR A 5 29.76 13.01 4.90
CA THR A 5 28.68 12.03 4.98
C THR A 5 29.29 10.70 5.40
N TYR A 6 28.91 10.26 6.60
CA TYR A 6 29.25 8.97 7.18
C TYR A 6 28.60 7.86 6.33
N VAL A 7 29.34 7.31 5.37
CA VAL A 7 28.89 6.17 4.55
C VAL A 7 29.84 4.98 4.72
N ASP A 8 30.08 4.57 5.97
CA ASP A 8 31.01 3.49 6.33
C ASP A 8 30.37 2.08 6.21
N GLY A 9 29.70 1.81 5.09
CA GLY A 9 29.15 0.49 4.77
C GLY A 9 29.47 0.06 3.35
N HIS A 10 29.61 -1.25 3.11
CA HIS A 10 29.80 -1.85 1.77
C HIS A 10 28.78 -1.34 0.72
N GLN A 11 27.58 -0.93 1.16
CA GLN A 11 26.53 -0.41 0.28
C GLN A 11 26.75 1.06 -0.13
N GLY A 12 27.36 1.88 0.73
CA GLY A 12 27.80 3.22 0.37
C GLY A 12 28.81 3.22 -0.77
N GLN A 13 29.68 2.20 -0.77
CA GLN A 13 30.65 1.98 -1.83
C GLN A 13 29.97 1.63 -3.15
N ALA A 14 28.82 0.94 -3.15
CA ALA A 14 28.07 0.62 -4.37
C ALA A 14 27.49 1.88 -5.03
N LEU A 15 26.88 2.78 -4.24
CA LEU A 15 26.38 4.07 -4.74
C LEU A 15 27.51 4.95 -5.30
N ILE A 16 28.61 5.08 -4.55
CA ILE A 16 29.79 5.85 -4.97
C ILE A 16 30.38 5.26 -6.26
N LYS A 17 30.44 3.94 -6.35
CA LYS A 17 30.94 3.24 -7.54
C LYS A 17 30.05 3.48 -8.75
N ALA A 18 28.73 3.38 -8.61
CA ALA A 18 27.79 3.66 -9.68
C ALA A 18 27.90 5.12 -10.16
N GLN A 19 27.95 6.08 -9.24
CA GLN A 19 28.15 7.49 -9.60
C GLN A 19 29.49 7.72 -10.32
N SER A 20 30.58 7.15 -9.80
CA SER A 20 31.91 7.33 -10.39
C SER A 20 32.06 6.67 -11.76
N ALA A 21 31.36 5.55 -11.99
CA ALA A 21 31.41 4.82 -13.25
C ALA A 21 30.71 5.56 -14.40
N HIS A 22 29.66 6.32 -14.11
CA HIS A 22 28.86 7.01 -15.12
C HIS A 22 28.98 8.54 -15.11
N LEU A 23 29.80 9.12 -14.24
CA LEU A 23 30.07 10.56 -14.25
C LEU A 23 30.85 10.92 -15.51
N ILE A 24 30.25 11.77 -16.35
CA ILE A 24 30.90 12.31 -17.54
C ILE A 24 31.79 13.49 -17.14
N GLY A 25 31.27 14.37 -16.29
CA GLY A 25 32.01 15.53 -15.81
C GLY A 25 31.11 16.59 -15.18
N ARG A 26 31.69 17.77 -14.97
CA ARG A 26 31.02 18.92 -14.36
C ARG A 26 30.95 20.07 -15.35
N TYR A 27 29.75 20.60 -15.57
CA TYR A 27 29.47 21.57 -16.63
C TYR A 27 28.65 22.75 -16.12
N ILE A 28 28.73 23.87 -16.84
CA ILE A 28 27.74 24.96 -16.77
C ILE A 28 26.62 24.62 -17.75
N VAL A 29 25.37 24.60 -17.28
CA VAL A 29 24.20 24.21 -18.07
C VAL A 29 23.17 25.33 -18.03
N GLY A 30 22.66 25.75 -19.20
CA GLY A 30 21.57 26.72 -19.27
C GLY A 30 20.24 26.13 -18.78
N LEU A 31 19.39 26.91 -18.10
CA LEU A 31 18.12 26.40 -17.55
C LEU A 31 17.15 25.91 -18.63
N GLN A 32 17.28 26.41 -19.86
CA GLN A 32 16.52 25.97 -21.04
C GLN A 32 16.89 24.56 -21.51
N GLN A 33 18.07 24.06 -21.14
CA GLN A 33 18.53 22.71 -21.47
C GLN A 33 18.08 21.67 -20.43
N ILE A 34 17.66 22.13 -19.25
CA ILE A 34 17.33 21.26 -18.12
C ILE A 34 15.83 20.97 -18.11
N GLU A 35 15.47 19.70 -18.08
CA GLU A 35 14.10 19.22 -17.94
C GLU A 35 13.97 18.32 -16.71
N PRO A 36 12.81 18.29 -16.01
CA PRO A 36 12.63 17.38 -14.89
C PRO A 36 12.75 15.92 -15.34
N HIS A 37 13.48 15.10 -14.59
CA HIS A 37 13.52 13.66 -14.86
C HIS A 37 12.13 13.04 -14.60
N PRO A 38 11.61 12.14 -15.46
CA PRO A 38 10.25 11.60 -15.34
C PRO A 38 9.95 10.88 -14.02
N LEU A 39 10.99 10.41 -13.34
CA LEU A 39 10.89 9.70 -12.06
C LEU A 39 11.00 10.62 -10.82
N GLN A 40 11.22 11.92 -11.00
CA GLN A 40 11.32 12.89 -9.90
C GLN A 40 9.97 13.15 -9.21
N GLN A 41 10.08 13.66 -7.99
CA GLN A 41 8.94 14.19 -7.24
C GLN A 41 8.36 15.43 -7.93
N GLU A 42 7.13 15.80 -7.60
CA GLU A 42 6.57 17.06 -8.07
C GLU A 42 7.27 18.27 -7.43
N LEU A 43 7.17 19.42 -8.09
CA LEU A 43 7.63 20.67 -7.52
C LEU A 43 6.71 21.07 -6.36
N ASP A 44 7.32 21.48 -5.27
CA ASP A 44 6.61 22.09 -4.14
C ASP A 44 6.73 23.61 -4.33
N ASP A 45 5.64 24.24 -4.76
CA ASP A 45 5.62 25.68 -5.04
C ASP A 45 5.98 26.54 -3.83
N SER A 46 5.59 26.12 -2.63
CA SER A 46 5.93 26.85 -1.40
C SER A 46 7.43 26.81 -1.13
N TRP A 47 8.06 25.69 -1.45
CA TRP A 47 9.49 25.54 -1.34
C TRP A 47 10.24 26.30 -2.43
N VAL A 48 9.78 26.20 -3.68
CA VAL A 48 10.35 26.95 -4.80
C VAL A 48 10.32 28.45 -4.49
N HIS A 49 9.20 28.95 -3.93
CA HIS A 49 9.10 30.34 -3.50
C HIS A 49 10.09 30.70 -2.38
N SER A 50 10.25 29.82 -1.39
CA SER A 50 11.21 30.01 -0.29
C SER A 50 12.66 30.03 -0.79
N LEU A 51 13.01 29.17 -1.75
CA LEU A 51 14.32 29.16 -2.40
C LEU A 51 14.56 30.43 -3.22
N HIS A 52 13.55 30.88 -3.96
CA HIS A 52 13.61 32.11 -4.75
C HIS A 52 13.92 33.32 -3.87
N GLN A 53 13.16 33.51 -2.78
CA GLN A 53 13.43 34.59 -1.81
C GLN A 53 14.85 34.52 -1.26
N ARG A 54 15.31 33.32 -0.89
CA ARG A 54 16.68 33.13 -0.38
C ARG A 54 17.75 33.49 -1.41
N PHE A 55 17.52 33.18 -2.69
CA PHE A 55 18.45 33.55 -3.77
C PHE A 55 18.52 35.07 -3.94
N GLU A 56 17.41 35.79 -3.79
CA GLU A 56 17.39 37.26 -3.83
C GLU A 56 18.10 37.88 -2.61
N GLU A 57 17.95 37.29 -1.42
CA GLU A 57 18.53 37.83 -0.18
C GLU A 57 20.04 37.59 -0.04
N VAL A 58 20.49 36.36 -0.34
CA VAL A 58 21.85 35.89 0.00
C VAL A 58 22.71 35.64 -1.25
N GLY A 59 22.10 35.65 -2.44
CA GLY A 59 22.73 35.24 -3.68
C GLY A 59 22.73 33.72 -3.90
N ILE A 60 23.25 33.30 -5.05
CA ILE A 60 23.21 31.89 -5.49
C ILE A 60 24.62 31.28 -5.52
N ASP A 61 24.85 30.28 -4.67
CA ASP A 61 26.05 29.46 -4.73
C ASP A 61 25.84 28.23 -5.64
N ARG A 62 25.99 28.45 -6.96
CA ARG A 62 25.83 27.40 -7.97
C ARG A 62 26.94 26.34 -7.89
N PHE A 63 28.13 26.70 -7.42
CA PHE A 63 29.29 25.82 -7.38
C PHE A 63 29.37 25.02 -6.08
N GLY A 64 28.90 25.54 -4.95
CA GLY A 64 28.77 24.79 -3.71
C GLY A 64 27.66 23.74 -3.76
N PHE A 65 26.63 23.97 -4.59
CA PHE A 65 25.45 23.11 -4.69
C PHE A 65 25.13 22.72 -6.14
N PRO A 66 25.98 21.88 -6.78
CA PRO A 66 25.69 21.43 -8.12
C PRO A 66 24.39 20.61 -8.18
N ILE A 67 23.67 20.73 -9.30
CA ILE A 67 22.57 19.81 -9.63
C ILE A 67 23.14 18.52 -10.19
N LYS A 68 22.38 17.44 -10.17
CA LYS A 68 22.76 16.19 -10.87
C LYS A 68 21.78 15.91 -11.98
N VAL A 69 22.32 15.62 -13.16
CA VAL A 69 21.54 15.43 -14.38
C VAL A 69 22.02 14.21 -15.15
N VAL A 70 21.12 13.59 -15.92
CA VAL A 70 21.46 12.55 -16.90
C VAL A 70 21.30 13.10 -18.32
N VAL A 71 22.18 12.65 -19.23
CA VAL A 71 22.09 12.96 -20.67
C VAL A 71 21.35 11.82 -21.38
N PRO A 72 20.31 12.09 -22.19
CA PRO A 72 19.56 11.08 -22.91
C PRO A 72 20.43 10.22 -23.84
N ALA A 73 20.07 8.95 -23.98
CA ALA A 73 20.74 8.01 -24.87
C ALA A 73 20.58 8.43 -26.34
N GLY A 74 21.69 8.42 -27.08
CA GLY A 74 21.74 8.81 -28.50
C GLY A 74 22.36 10.18 -28.75
N ASP A 75 22.42 11.04 -27.74
CA ASP A 75 23.23 12.25 -27.79
C ASP A 75 24.70 11.87 -27.62
N SER A 76 25.51 12.16 -28.64
CA SER A 76 26.88 11.67 -28.70
C SER A 76 27.74 12.29 -27.59
N ILE A 77 27.98 11.52 -26.53
CA ILE A 77 28.92 11.80 -25.42
C ILE A 77 30.31 12.16 -25.98
N ILE A 78 30.63 11.71 -27.21
CA ILE A 78 31.86 11.99 -27.97
C ILE A 78 32.10 13.50 -28.17
N ALA A 79 31.05 14.34 -28.15
CA ALA A 79 31.19 15.80 -28.23
C ALA A 79 31.55 16.47 -26.88
N MET A 80 31.41 15.76 -25.75
CA MET A 80 31.77 16.25 -24.43
C MET A 80 33.24 15.97 -24.17
N GLY A 81 34.12 16.78 -24.77
CA GLY A 81 35.55 16.70 -24.54
C GLY A 81 35.87 16.77 -23.05
N THR A 82 36.75 15.89 -22.58
CA THR A 82 37.42 16.00 -21.28
C THR A 82 38.34 17.22 -21.32
N THR A 83 37.82 18.41 -21.01
CA THR A 83 38.65 19.62 -20.99
C THR A 83 39.65 19.53 -19.85
N GLY A 84 40.92 19.39 -20.22
CA GLY A 84 42.05 19.50 -19.32
C GLY A 84 42.31 20.93 -18.84
N ASN A 85 42.91 21.02 -17.65
CA ASN A 85 43.78 22.06 -17.10
C ASN A 85 43.45 23.57 -17.20
N ASP A 86 42.38 24.01 -17.87
CA ASP A 86 41.93 25.40 -17.77
C ASP A 86 41.03 25.62 -16.56
N SER A 87 41.30 26.68 -15.81
CA SER A 87 40.70 26.99 -14.50
C SER A 87 39.19 27.30 -14.49
N SER A 88 38.49 27.17 -15.63
CA SER A 88 37.05 27.46 -15.78
C SER A 88 36.29 26.20 -16.22
N LEU A 89 35.14 25.93 -15.59
CA LEU A 89 34.28 24.81 -15.98
C LEU A 89 33.75 24.95 -17.42
N PRO A 90 33.70 23.86 -18.20
CA PRO A 90 33.15 23.88 -19.56
C PRO A 90 31.62 24.12 -19.56
N CYS A 91 31.10 24.76 -20.60
CA CYS A 91 29.66 24.84 -20.86
C CYS A 91 29.17 23.57 -21.57
N LEU A 92 27.96 23.13 -21.24
CA LEU A 92 27.30 22.04 -21.96
C LEU A 92 26.86 22.53 -23.36
N PRO A 93 27.13 21.78 -24.44
CA PRO A 93 26.70 22.16 -25.79
C PRO A 93 25.20 22.49 -25.87
N ASP A 94 24.85 23.64 -26.46
CA ASP A 94 23.48 24.20 -26.47
C ASP A 94 22.41 23.26 -27.08
N ASN A 95 22.82 22.35 -27.95
CA ASN A 95 21.94 21.38 -28.60
C ASN A 95 21.58 20.18 -27.72
N LEU A 96 22.24 20.01 -26.57
CA LEU A 96 21.96 18.92 -25.64
C LEU A 96 20.88 19.29 -24.63
N LYS A 97 19.99 18.33 -24.37
CA LYS A 97 19.02 18.36 -23.29
C LYS A 97 19.45 17.42 -22.18
N VAL A 98 19.16 17.78 -20.94
CA VAL A 98 19.49 16.97 -19.77
C VAL A 98 18.31 16.85 -18.83
N PHE A 99 18.19 15.70 -18.17
CA PHE A 99 17.15 15.47 -17.18
C PHE A 99 17.70 15.62 -15.76
N VAL A 100 17.19 16.60 -15.01
CA VAL A 100 17.56 16.81 -13.62
C VAL A 100 16.89 15.77 -12.71
N TYR A 101 17.70 15.02 -12.00
CA TYR A 101 17.26 14.04 -11.00
C TYR A 101 17.68 14.44 -9.57
N HIS A 102 18.38 15.57 -9.43
CA HIS A 102 18.72 16.14 -8.13
C HIS A 102 18.82 17.67 -8.21
N GLY A 103 18.08 18.37 -7.34
CA GLY A 103 18.08 19.83 -7.27
C GLY A 103 17.07 20.53 -8.19
N GLN A 104 16.00 19.83 -8.61
CA GLN A 104 14.97 20.40 -9.48
C GLN A 104 14.31 21.68 -8.92
N HIS A 105 14.07 21.77 -7.61
CA HIS A 105 13.46 22.96 -7.01
C HIS A 105 14.41 24.18 -7.07
N ARG A 106 15.73 23.95 -7.04
CA ARG A 106 16.73 25.01 -7.22
C ARG A 106 16.73 25.53 -8.66
N VAL A 107 16.65 24.62 -9.62
CA VAL A 107 16.51 24.96 -11.05
C VAL A 107 15.25 25.79 -11.26
N GLU A 108 14.12 25.36 -10.71
CA GLU A 108 12.85 26.07 -10.86
C GLU A 108 12.83 27.43 -10.14
N ALA A 109 13.38 27.51 -8.93
CA ALA A 109 13.51 28.79 -8.23
C ALA A 109 14.37 29.78 -9.03
N CYS A 110 15.46 29.31 -9.65
CA CYS A 110 16.30 30.12 -10.53
C CYS A 110 15.54 30.62 -11.77
N ARG A 111 14.67 29.79 -12.37
CA ARG A 111 13.83 30.21 -13.52
C ARG A 111 12.90 31.36 -13.19
N ARG A 112 12.42 31.45 -11.94
CA ARG A 112 11.51 32.51 -11.48
C ARG A 112 12.20 33.86 -11.26
N MET A 113 13.54 33.90 -11.25
CA MET A 113 14.30 35.13 -11.12
C MET A 113 14.26 35.98 -12.40
N MET A 114 14.17 37.30 -12.26
CA MET A 114 13.99 38.22 -13.38
C MET A 114 15.19 38.34 -14.33
N HIS A 115 16.41 38.09 -13.86
CA HIS A 115 17.63 38.28 -14.64
C HIS A 115 17.96 37.06 -15.51
N GLN A 116 17.65 37.10 -16.80
CA GLN A 116 17.93 35.98 -17.73
C GLN A 116 19.42 35.63 -17.86
N SER A 117 20.33 36.58 -17.63
CA SER A 117 21.78 36.32 -17.58
C SER A 117 22.20 35.37 -16.46
N GLU A 118 21.31 35.13 -15.49
CA GLU A 118 21.50 34.23 -14.36
C GLU A 118 20.88 32.85 -14.57
N HIS A 119 20.26 32.60 -15.74
CA HIS A 119 19.57 31.35 -16.08
C HIS A 119 20.54 30.24 -16.49
N TRP A 120 21.43 29.89 -15.56
CA TRP A 120 22.30 28.71 -15.66
C TRP A 120 22.53 28.08 -14.29
N TRP A 121 22.94 26.82 -14.28
CA TRP A 121 23.35 26.10 -13.08
C TRP A 121 24.60 25.25 -13.33
N CYS A 122 25.37 24.97 -12.28
CA CYS A 122 26.48 24.04 -12.37
C CYS A 122 25.99 22.60 -12.16
N ALA A 123 26.22 21.69 -13.11
CA ALA A 123 25.70 20.33 -13.08
C ALA A 123 26.83 19.29 -13.04
N GLU A 124 26.63 18.25 -12.23
CA GLU A 124 27.29 16.95 -12.40
C GLU A 124 26.48 16.16 -13.43
N VAL A 125 27.11 15.86 -14.56
CA VAL A 125 26.47 15.28 -15.74
C VAL A 125 26.83 13.79 -15.81
N TYR A 126 25.81 12.94 -15.82
CA TYR A 126 25.94 11.48 -15.84
C TYR A 126 25.44 10.88 -17.16
N SER A 127 26.03 9.76 -17.56
CA SER A 127 25.49 8.91 -18.63
C SER A 127 24.14 8.32 -18.19
N GLN A 128 23.14 8.31 -19.09
CA GLN A 128 21.86 7.62 -18.85
C GLN A 128 22.02 6.12 -18.61
N GLU A 129 23.16 5.51 -18.97
CA GLU A 129 23.46 4.11 -18.65
C GLU A 129 23.36 3.79 -17.15
N ILE A 130 23.54 4.78 -16.27
CA ILE A 130 23.35 4.57 -14.82
C ILE A 130 21.93 4.09 -14.50
N GLU A 131 20.92 4.50 -15.27
CA GLU A 131 19.53 4.09 -15.10
C GLU A 131 19.31 2.62 -15.46
N THR A 132 20.17 2.05 -16.31
CA THR A 132 20.03 0.69 -16.84
C THR A 132 21.00 -0.30 -16.22
N GLU A 133 22.25 0.12 -15.97
CA GLU A 133 23.31 -0.72 -15.39
C GLU A 133 23.25 -0.74 -13.86
N HIS A 134 22.81 0.38 -13.25
CA HIS A 134 22.69 0.54 -11.80
C HIS A 134 21.31 1.10 -11.39
N PRO A 135 20.21 0.46 -11.81
CA PRO A 135 18.85 1.01 -11.64
C PRO A 135 18.45 1.19 -10.18
N ALA A 136 18.90 0.31 -9.28
CA ALA A 136 18.59 0.40 -7.86
C ALA A 136 19.36 1.56 -7.21
N GLU A 137 20.65 1.69 -7.49
CA GLU A 137 21.49 2.78 -7.02
C GLU A 137 20.97 4.12 -7.53
N PHE A 138 20.55 4.21 -8.80
CA PHE A 138 19.97 5.42 -9.36
C PHE A 138 18.68 5.86 -8.63
N ILE A 139 17.78 4.92 -8.33
CA ILE A 139 16.58 5.20 -7.52
C ILE A 139 16.96 5.74 -6.14
N THR A 140 17.94 5.12 -5.48
CA THR A 140 18.41 5.53 -4.15
C THR A 140 19.06 6.91 -4.19
N LEU A 141 19.90 7.20 -5.19
CA LEU A 141 20.55 8.51 -5.37
C LEU A 141 19.54 9.64 -5.54
N MET A 142 18.45 9.41 -6.29
CA MET A 142 17.35 10.38 -6.42
C MET A 142 16.70 10.71 -5.08
N HIS A 143 16.64 9.76 -4.15
CA HIS A 143 15.99 9.95 -2.85
C HIS A 143 16.93 10.55 -1.81
N MET A 144 18.16 10.07 -1.72
CA MET A 144 19.15 10.54 -0.75
C MET A 144 19.51 12.02 -0.95
N GLY A 145 19.64 12.47 -2.20
CA GLY A 145 20.01 13.85 -2.45
C GLY A 145 18.98 14.88 -1.94
N ASN A 146 17.72 14.49 -1.77
CA ASN A 146 16.71 15.36 -1.15
C ASN A 146 16.91 15.52 0.37
N GLU A 147 17.70 14.66 1.02
CA GLU A 147 17.73 14.52 2.49
C GLU A 147 18.98 15.13 3.14
N ASP A 148 20.09 15.24 2.40
CA ASP A 148 21.39 15.75 2.87
C ASP A 148 21.34 17.22 3.35
N GLU A 149 20.32 17.99 2.98
CA GLU A 149 20.13 19.38 3.44
C GLU A 149 19.04 19.56 4.51
N HIS A 150 18.37 18.49 4.97
CA HIS A 150 17.28 18.51 5.98
C HIS A 150 16.12 19.49 5.68
N ARG A 151 15.97 19.93 4.43
CA ARG A 151 15.07 21.03 4.08
C ARG A 151 13.77 20.58 3.42
N LEU A 152 13.80 19.54 2.57
CA LEU A 152 12.61 18.78 2.17
C LEU A 152 12.87 17.29 2.34
N ALA A 153 12.44 16.74 3.47
CA ALA A 153 12.32 15.30 3.58
C ALA A 153 11.31 14.82 2.50
N PRO A 154 11.68 13.83 1.65
CA PRO A 154 10.74 13.18 0.75
C PRO A 154 9.44 12.81 1.47
N SER A 155 8.31 12.89 0.78
CA SER A 155 7.05 12.44 1.37
C SER A 155 7.09 10.93 1.62
N ASP A 156 6.26 10.43 2.54
CA ASP A 156 6.12 8.98 2.73
C ASP A 156 5.69 8.29 1.43
N ALA A 157 4.88 8.97 0.59
CA ALA A 157 4.41 8.44 -0.68
C ALA A 157 5.56 8.25 -1.68
N ASP A 158 6.45 9.25 -1.79
CA ASP A 158 7.59 9.17 -2.71
C ASP A 158 8.57 8.08 -2.25
N ARG A 159 8.86 8.01 -0.94
CA ARG A 159 9.67 6.91 -0.38
C ARG A 159 9.06 5.55 -0.67
N PHE A 160 7.75 5.41 -0.48
CA PHE A 160 7.04 4.18 -0.77
C PHE A 160 7.14 3.80 -2.25
N LEU A 161 6.93 4.76 -3.17
CA LEU A 161 7.05 4.54 -4.61
C LEU A 161 8.47 4.11 -5.01
N ALA A 162 9.50 4.68 -4.37
CA ALA A 162 10.89 4.27 -4.55
C ALA A 162 11.11 2.81 -4.15
N LEU A 163 10.66 2.44 -2.94
CA LEU A 163 10.75 1.07 -2.44
C LEU A 163 9.97 0.10 -3.33
N HIS A 164 8.79 0.49 -3.81
CA HIS A 164 8.01 -0.31 -4.76
C HIS A 164 8.76 -0.53 -6.08
N ARG A 165 9.46 0.49 -6.62
CA ARG A 165 10.32 0.34 -7.80
C ARG A 165 11.46 -0.65 -7.52
N LEU A 166 12.10 -0.57 -6.37
CA LEU A 166 13.13 -1.55 -5.96
C LEU A 166 12.56 -2.98 -5.88
N VAL A 167 11.36 -3.16 -5.32
CA VAL A 167 10.65 -4.46 -5.30
C VAL A 167 10.39 -4.95 -6.72
N CYS A 168 10.00 -4.07 -7.64
CA CYS A 168 9.79 -4.43 -9.03
C CYS A 168 11.08 -4.92 -9.70
N LEU A 169 12.20 -4.21 -9.53
CA LEU A 169 13.52 -4.61 -10.06
C LEU A 169 13.93 -5.99 -9.52
N TYR A 170 13.79 -6.20 -8.21
CA TYR A 170 14.11 -7.47 -7.55
C TYR A 170 13.22 -8.60 -8.08
N SER A 171 11.90 -8.38 -8.16
CA SER A 171 10.95 -9.40 -8.64
C SER A 171 11.14 -9.79 -10.11
N LYS A 172 11.79 -8.93 -10.90
CA LYS A 172 12.14 -9.17 -12.30
C LYS A 172 13.55 -9.75 -12.46
N ASN A 173 14.25 -10.07 -11.36
CA ASN A 173 15.64 -10.52 -11.34
C ASN A 173 16.61 -9.54 -12.02
N GLN A 174 16.29 -8.24 -12.00
CA GLN A 174 17.17 -7.20 -12.56
C GLN A 174 18.24 -6.77 -11.55
N VAL A 175 18.04 -7.04 -10.26
CA VAL A 175 18.99 -6.80 -9.18
C VAL A 175 19.02 -7.99 -8.22
N THR A 176 20.14 -8.16 -7.51
CA THR A 176 20.29 -9.21 -6.51
C THR A 176 19.52 -8.88 -5.23
N GLU A 177 19.33 -9.87 -4.35
CA GLU A 177 18.75 -9.65 -3.02
C GLU A 177 19.60 -8.69 -2.18
N GLU A 178 20.93 -8.81 -2.26
CA GLU A 178 21.87 -7.91 -1.56
C GLU A 178 21.73 -6.46 -2.04
N THR A 179 21.67 -6.25 -3.36
CA THR A 179 21.44 -4.93 -3.96
C THR A 179 20.08 -4.36 -3.54
N PHE A 180 19.02 -5.18 -3.55
CA PHE A 180 17.69 -4.77 -3.13
C PHE A 180 17.65 -4.36 -1.65
N GLN A 181 18.16 -5.21 -0.76
CA GLN A 181 18.17 -4.96 0.68
C GLN A 181 18.97 -3.70 0.99
N GLY A 182 20.14 -3.55 0.38
CA GLY A 182 20.98 -2.39 0.67
C GLY A 182 20.41 -1.06 0.21
N ASN A 183 19.89 -1.00 -1.01
CA ASN A 183 19.24 0.21 -1.49
C ASN A 183 17.95 0.52 -0.69
N SER A 184 17.19 -0.50 -0.28
CA SER A 184 16.01 -0.31 0.57
C SER A 184 16.38 0.22 1.96
N GLU A 185 17.45 -0.30 2.56
CA GLU A 185 17.97 0.15 3.86
C GLU A 185 18.40 1.62 3.79
N GLN A 186 19.10 2.04 2.73
CA GLN A 186 19.50 3.44 2.53
C GLN A 186 18.28 4.39 2.46
N ILE A 187 17.27 4.03 1.65
CA ILE A 187 16.03 4.82 1.54
C ILE A 187 15.28 4.90 2.88
N LEU A 188 15.34 3.85 3.70
CA LEU A 188 14.67 3.79 5.00
C LEU A 188 15.47 4.44 6.12
N GLN A 189 16.80 4.49 6.02
CA GLN A 189 17.69 5.00 7.07
C GLN A 189 17.43 6.47 7.36
N SER A 190 17.09 7.25 6.33
CA SER A 190 16.75 8.66 6.44
C SER A 190 15.39 8.94 7.09
N VAL A 191 14.53 7.93 7.21
CA VAL A 191 13.25 8.05 7.91
C VAL A 191 13.51 8.04 9.42
N LEU A 192 13.60 9.23 10.02
CA LEU A 192 13.88 9.39 11.46
C LEU A 192 12.84 8.72 12.36
N ASN A 193 11.57 8.71 11.94
CA ASN A 193 10.49 8.09 12.69
C ASN A 193 10.49 6.55 12.49
N SER A 194 10.87 5.81 13.53
CA SER A 194 10.94 4.34 13.50
C SER A 194 9.61 3.66 13.14
N THR A 195 8.47 4.23 13.53
CA THR A 195 7.14 3.70 13.19
C THR A 195 6.85 3.86 11.70
N THR A 196 7.25 4.99 11.12
CA THR A 196 7.12 5.26 9.68
C THR A 196 8.02 4.33 8.90
N ARG A 197 9.28 4.18 9.33
CA ARG A 197 10.26 3.28 8.73
C ARG A 197 9.75 1.84 8.69
N GLN A 198 9.31 1.32 9.84
CA GLN A 198 8.72 -0.02 9.94
C GLN A 198 7.46 -0.14 9.07
N GLY A 199 6.63 0.90 9.06
CA GLY A 199 5.41 0.94 8.28
C GLY A 199 5.68 0.83 6.77
N LEU A 200 6.59 1.65 6.24
CA LEU A 200 7.00 1.60 4.83
C LEU A 200 7.58 0.22 4.46
N SER A 201 8.48 -0.31 5.29
CA SER A 201 9.04 -1.65 5.09
C SER A 201 7.96 -2.74 5.05
N ASN A 202 6.97 -2.66 5.94
CA ASN A 202 5.86 -3.62 5.96
C ASN A 202 4.95 -3.54 4.73
N LEU A 203 4.74 -2.34 4.17
CA LEU A 203 3.84 -2.14 3.02
C LEU A 203 4.41 -2.70 1.71
N VAL A 204 5.74 -2.79 1.60
CA VAL A 204 6.42 -3.34 0.42
C VAL A 204 6.72 -4.83 0.53
N HIS A 205 6.27 -5.47 1.62
CA HIS A 205 6.60 -6.85 1.91
C HIS A 205 5.91 -7.85 0.97
N THR A 206 4.69 -7.56 0.54
CA THR A 206 3.99 -8.37 -0.47
C THR A 206 3.82 -7.59 -1.77
N LYS A 207 4.07 -8.26 -2.89
CA LYS A 207 4.01 -7.64 -4.22
C LYS A 207 2.63 -7.08 -4.53
N GLU A 208 1.56 -7.81 -4.19
CA GLU A 208 0.19 -7.40 -4.48
C GLU A 208 -0.20 -6.14 -3.70
N LEU A 209 0.06 -6.10 -2.39
CA LEU A 209 -0.24 -4.90 -1.60
C LEU A 209 0.61 -3.72 -2.08
N ALA A 210 1.90 -3.95 -2.31
CA ALA A 210 2.81 -2.92 -2.76
C ALA A 210 2.32 -2.30 -4.08
N HIS A 211 1.89 -3.14 -5.02
CA HIS A 211 1.38 -2.73 -6.32
C HIS A 211 0.05 -1.97 -6.23
N SER A 212 -0.92 -2.45 -5.44
CA SER A 212 -2.20 -1.77 -5.29
C SER A 212 -2.04 -0.39 -4.64
N ILE A 213 -1.15 -0.26 -3.65
CA ILE A 213 -0.83 1.04 -3.03
C ILE A 213 -0.09 1.94 -4.05
N ALA A 214 0.88 1.41 -4.79
CA ALA A 214 1.59 2.19 -5.79
C ALA A 214 0.65 2.74 -6.87
N SER A 215 -0.30 1.90 -7.32
CA SER A 215 -1.36 2.29 -8.26
C SER A 215 -2.26 3.39 -7.67
N ALA A 216 -2.60 3.30 -6.37
CA ALA A 216 -3.31 4.36 -5.67
C ALA A 216 -2.50 5.68 -5.62
N MET A 217 -1.17 5.61 -5.52
CA MET A 217 -0.30 6.78 -5.49
C MET A 217 -0.03 7.41 -6.86
N GLU A 218 -0.44 6.78 -7.97
CA GLU A 218 -0.48 7.42 -9.29
C GLU A 218 -1.45 8.62 -9.29
N TYR A 219 -2.46 8.58 -8.43
CA TYR A 219 -3.38 9.68 -8.19
C TYR A 219 -2.76 10.70 -7.24
N LEU A 220 -2.27 11.81 -7.79
CA LEU A 220 -1.53 12.84 -7.06
C LEU A 220 -2.27 13.37 -5.82
N PHE A 221 -3.59 13.55 -5.88
CA PHE A 221 -4.41 14.01 -4.76
C PHE A 221 -4.45 13.02 -3.57
N LEU A 222 -4.10 11.74 -3.78
CA LEU A 222 -4.00 10.74 -2.71
C LEU A 222 -2.63 10.74 -2.02
N ARG A 223 -1.56 11.22 -2.67
CA ARG A 223 -0.20 11.22 -2.09
C ARG A 223 -0.13 11.96 -0.75
N PRO A 224 -0.73 13.15 -0.57
CA PRO A 224 -0.75 13.84 0.72
C PRO A 224 -1.55 13.12 1.81
N CYS A 225 -2.35 12.10 1.47
CA CYS A 225 -3.12 11.29 2.41
C CYS A 225 -2.37 10.02 2.85
N PHE A 226 -1.27 9.69 2.18
CA PHE A 226 -0.46 8.54 2.50
C PHE A 226 0.47 8.84 3.68
N ASN A 227 0.46 7.95 4.67
CA ASN A 227 1.31 8.05 5.83
C ASN A 227 1.83 6.65 6.17
N GLY A 228 3.15 6.45 6.03
CA GLY A 228 3.79 5.15 6.16
C GLY A 228 3.54 4.52 7.52
N ALA A 229 3.59 5.31 8.60
CA ALA A 229 3.32 4.84 9.96
C ALA A 229 1.89 4.32 10.12
N THR A 230 0.91 5.09 9.66
CA THR A 230 -0.51 4.78 9.83
C THR A 230 -0.92 3.63 8.92
N TRP A 231 -0.57 3.69 7.64
CA TRP A 231 -0.91 2.65 6.67
C TRP A 231 -0.20 1.35 7.00
N GLY A 232 1.11 1.39 7.26
CA GLY A 232 1.88 0.20 7.60
C GLY A 232 1.43 -0.46 8.90
N LYS A 233 0.89 0.31 9.86
CA LYS A 233 0.29 -0.27 11.07
C LYS A 233 -1.12 -0.80 10.84
N LYS A 234 -1.96 -0.06 10.11
CA LYS A 234 -3.39 -0.37 9.97
C LYS A 234 -3.67 -1.44 8.93
N LEU A 235 -3.02 -1.37 7.77
CA LEU A 235 -3.29 -2.21 6.61
C LEU A 235 -2.58 -3.56 6.67
N VAL A 236 -1.42 -3.63 7.31
CA VAL A 236 -0.64 -4.88 7.44
C VAL A 236 -1.10 -5.72 8.64
N LYS A 237 -2.03 -5.19 9.45
CA LYS A 237 -2.51 -5.87 10.65
C LYS A 237 -3.25 -7.15 10.29
N GLY A 238 -2.85 -8.24 10.94
CA GLY A 238 -3.44 -9.56 10.73
C GLY A 238 -3.09 -10.23 9.42
N ARG A 239 -2.15 -9.65 8.67
CA ARG A 239 -1.52 -10.29 7.52
C ARG A 239 -2.54 -10.68 6.45
N PHE A 240 -3.57 -9.87 6.23
CA PHE A 240 -4.59 -10.08 5.18
C PHE A 240 -4.24 -9.33 3.88
N PHE A 241 -2.98 -9.39 3.46
CA PHE A 241 -2.42 -8.53 2.43
C PHE A 241 -3.22 -8.51 1.12
N LYS A 242 -3.70 -9.67 0.65
CA LYS A 242 -4.50 -9.76 -0.58
C LYS A 242 -5.87 -9.10 -0.44
N LEU A 243 -6.56 -9.31 0.68
CA LEU A 243 -7.84 -8.65 0.96
C LEU A 243 -7.63 -7.13 1.03
N VAL A 244 -6.56 -6.71 1.70
CA VAL A 244 -6.19 -5.30 1.83
C VAL A 244 -5.86 -4.68 0.48
N ALA A 245 -5.12 -5.38 -0.38
CA ALA A 245 -4.84 -4.97 -1.75
C ALA A 245 -6.13 -4.72 -2.54
N CYS A 246 -7.07 -5.67 -2.51
CA CYS A 246 -8.39 -5.50 -3.14
C CYS A 246 -9.19 -4.33 -2.56
N LEU A 247 -9.12 -4.11 -1.24
CA LEU A 247 -9.77 -2.95 -0.61
C LEU A 247 -9.13 -1.64 -1.08
N VAL A 248 -7.80 -1.56 -1.18
CA VAL A 248 -7.09 -0.38 -1.70
C VAL A 248 -7.53 -0.07 -3.14
N GLU A 249 -7.64 -1.09 -3.99
CA GLU A 249 -8.10 -0.95 -5.39
C GLU A 249 -9.53 -0.42 -5.47
N GLU A 250 -10.47 -1.07 -4.77
CA GLU A 250 -11.88 -0.65 -4.72
C GLU A 250 -12.02 0.80 -4.26
N MET A 251 -11.27 1.19 -3.22
CA MET A 251 -11.33 2.53 -2.68
C MET A 251 -10.70 3.57 -3.60
N THR A 252 -9.63 3.19 -4.30
CA THR A 252 -9.01 4.03 -5.33
C THR A 252 -9.99 4.30 -6.46
N GLU A 253 -10.71 3.25 -6.91
CA GLU A 253 -11.75 3.38 -7.93
C GLU A 253 -12.91 4.27 -7.45
N GLN A 254 -13.35 4.14 -6.20
CA GLN A 254 -14.35 5.03 -5.63
C GLN A 254 -13.87 6.49 -5.53
N CYS A 255 -12.60 6.73 -5.22
CA CYS A 255 -12.01 8.07 -5.27
C CYS A 255 -12.01 8.63 -6.70
N ARG A 256 -11.73 7.80 -7.70
CA ARG A 256 -11.80 8.17 -9.12
C ARG A 256 -13.23 8.56 -9.53
N LEU A 257 -14.23 7.78 -9.09
CA LEU A 257 -15.64 8.07 -9.34
C LEU A 257 -16.12 9.36 -8.66
N LEU A 258 -15.61 9.66 -7.45
CA LEU A 258 -15.89 10.90 -6.73
C LEU A 258 -15.45 12.14 -7.49
N ILE A 259 -14.23 12.10 -8.00
CA ILE A 259 -13.63 13.20 -8.75
C ILE A 259 -14.34 13.38 -10.09
N GLY A 260 -14.71 12.27 -10.74
CA GLY A 260 -15.28 12.31 -12.08
C GLY A 260 -14.23 12.77 -13.11
N PRO A 261 -14.63 13.43 -14.20
CA PRO A 261 -13.73 13.79 -15.29
C PRO A 261 -12.83 15.01 -15.04
N GLN A 262 -12.91 15.67 -13.88
CA GLN A 262 -12.06 16.84 -13.59
C GLN A 262 -10.68 16.43 -13.06
N ALA A 263 -9.62 17.11 -13.50
CA ALA A 263 -8.24 16.79 -13.14
C ALA A 263 -7.76 17.42 -11.82
N GLU A 264 -8.42 18.47 -11.33
CA GLU A 264 -7.90 19.32 -10.25
C GLU A 264 -8.84 19.36 -9.05
N ILE A 265 -8.76 18.34 -8.19
CA ILE A 265 -9.36 18.37 -6.85
C ILE A 265 -8.22 18.35 -5.84
N SER A 266 -8.31 19.19 -4.80
CA SER A 266 -7.29 19.24 -3.76
C SER A 266 -7.31 17.95 -2.91
N ALA A 267 -6.27 17.73 -2.11
CA ALA A 267 -6.26 16.60 -1.17
C ALA A 267 -7.25 16.76 0.01
N LYS A 268 -7.79 17.97 0.24
CA LYS A 268 -8.59 18.30 1.44
C LYS A 268 -9.83 17.40 1.64
N PRO A 269 -10.62 17.05 0.61
CA PRO A 269 -11.78 16.17 0.79
C PRO A 269 -11.39 14.78 1.29
N PHE A 270 -10.19 14.32 0.93
CA PHE A 270 -9.64 13.01 1.28
C PHE A 270 -8.86 13.00 2.60
N GLN A 271 -8.60 14.17 3.18
CA GLN A 271 -7.98 14.31 4.50
C GLN A 271 -9.00 14.43 5.63
N LEU A 272 -10.30 14.41 5.32
CA LEU A 272 -11.33 14.49 6.34
C LEU A 272 -11.29 13.28 7.28
N PRO A 273 -11.48 13.49 8.59
CA PRO A 273 -11.49 12.39 9.54
C PRO A 273 -12.73 11.52 9.30
N ALA A 274 -12.59 10.20 9.47
CA ALA A 274 -13.64 9.21 9.17
C ALA A 274 -15.06 9.55 9.71
N PRO A 275 -15.24 10.12 10.92
CA PRO A 275 -16.57 10.53 11.39
C PRO A 275 -17.23 11.64 10.57
N SER A 276 -16.46 12.41 9.79
CA SER A 276 -16.97 13.42 8.86
C SER A 276 -17.40 12.82 7.53
N CYS A 277 -17.05 11.57 7.26
CA CYS A 277 -17.31 10.85 6.01
C CYS A 277 -18.47 9.86 6.14
N THR A 278 -19.21 9.88 7.25
CA THR A 278 -20.46 9.11 7.42
C THR A 278 -21.63 9.89 6.85
N TRP A 279 -22.72 9.21 6.47
CA TRP A 279 -23.94 9.87 5.98
C TRP A 279 -24.43 10.97 6.94
N ASP A 280 -24.45 10.68 8.24
CA ASP A 280 -24.83 11.62 9.29
C ASP A 280 -23.82 12.75 9.46
N GLY A 281 -22.52 12.45 9.35
CA GLY A 281 -21.45 13.44 9.41
C GLY A 281 -21.56 14.44 8.25
N LEU A 282 -21.87 13.94 7.07
CA LEU A 282 -21.94 14.71 5.84
C LEU A 282 -23.19 15.58 5.78
N THR A 283 -24.36 15.00 6.01
CA THR A 283 -25.62 15.75 6.05
C THR A 283 -25.59 16.91 7.07
N LYS A 284 -24.86 16.76 8.18
CA LYS A 284 -24.65 17.83 9.17
C LYS A 284 -23.57 18.83 8.76
N ARG A 285 -22.43 18.39 8.24
CA ARG A 285 -21.23 19.24 8.05
C ARG A 285 -21.17 19.92 6.68
N VAL A 286 -21.79 19.32 5.65
CA VAL A 286 -21.87 19.89 4.29
C VAL A 286 -22.59 21.23 4.26
N LYS A 287 -23.47 21.49 5.23
CA LYS A 287 -24.15 22.78 5.39
C LYS A 287 -23.20 23.96 5.63
N LYS A 288 -21.97 23.70 6.09
CA LYS A 288 -20.94 24.75 6.26
C LYS A 288 -20.50 25.27 4.89
N SER A 289 -20.37 26.59 4.74
CA SER A 289 -20.01 27.25 3.48
C SER A 289 -18.71 26.70 2.89
N ASN A 290 -17.71 26.42 3.73
CA ASN A 290 -16.34 26.08 3.33
C ASN A 290 -16.00 24.59 3.53
N HIS A 291 -16.99 23.69 3.43
CA HIS A 291 -16.72 22.26 3.60
C HIS A 291 -15.93 21.70 2.41
N PRO A 292 -14.82 20.94 2.61
CA PRO A 292 -13.97 20.46 1.51
C PRO A 292 -14.70 19.69 0.41
N TRP A 293 -15.76 18.95 0.76
CA TRP A 293 -16.55 18.20 -0.24
C TRP A 293 -17.31 19.05 -1.25
N LYS A 294 -17.39 20.37 -1.04
CA LYS A 294 -17.93 21.27 -2.04
C LYS A 294 -17.00 21.46 -3.23
N GLU A 295 -15.73 21.03 -3.13
CA GLU A 295 -14.78 20.98 -4.24
C GLU A 295 -15.17 19.92 -5.30
N PHE A 296 -15.98 18.91 -4.95
CA PHE A 296 -16.46 17.93 -5.92
C PHE A 296 -17.50 18.50 -6.89
N ILE A 297 -17.50 18.01 -8.13
CA ILE A 297 -18.47 18.38 -9.18
C ILE A 297 -19.91 18.28 -8.65
N GLY A 298 -20.74 19.31 -8.84
CA GLY A 298 -22.12 19.28 -8.33
C GLY A 298 -22.25 19.35 -6.80
N GLY A 299 -21.15 19.64 -6.11
CA GLY A 299 -21.09 19.77 -4.66
C GLY A 299 -21.22 18.45 -3.91
N ALA A 300 -21.28 18.57 -2.59
CA ALA A 300 -21.24 17.41 -1.70
C ALA A 300 -22.46 16.49 -1.82
N GLU A 301 -23.65 17.00 -2.20
CA GLU A 301 -24.84 16.16 -2.42
C GLU A 301 -24.67 15.22 -3.62
N GLN A 302 -24.12 15.73 -4.72
CA GLN A 302 -23.83 14.88 -5.88
C GLN A 302 -22.64 13.95 -5.63
N ALA A 303 -21.67 14.36 -4.82
CA ALA A 303 -20.57 13.50 -4.38
C ALA A 303 -21.10 12.32 -3.53
N LEU A 304 -22.04 12.59 -2.62
CA LEU A 304 -22.73 11.59 -1.82
C LEU A 304 -23.47 10.55 -2.66
N LEU A 305 -24.12 10.98 -3.76
CA LEU A 305 -24.83 10.06 -4.66
C LEU A 305 -23.89 9.15 -5.47
N ARG A 306 -22.61 9.51 -5.59
CA ARG A 306 -21.60 8.75 -6.33
C ARG A 306 -20.85 7.73 -5.48
N VAL A 307 -21.04 7.70 -4.16
CA VAL A 307 -20.23 6.84 -3.26
C VAL A 307 -21.05 5.99 -2.32
N LEU A 308 -20.66 4.72 -2.26
CA LEU A 308 -21.19 3.72 -1.33
C LEU A 308 -20.30 3.52 -0.09
N LEU A 309 -18.99 3.81 -0.14
CA LEU A 309 -18.05 3.66 0.98
C LEU A 309 -17.01 4.78 1.04
N LEU A 310 -17.34 5.89 1.72
CA LEU A 310 -16.38 7.00 1.88
C LEU A 310 -15.38 6.80 3.03
N ALA A 311 -15.08 5.54 3.30
CA ALA A 311 -14.17 5.11 4.34
C ALA A 311 -12.75 5.12 3.78
N LEU A 312 -12.15 6.31 3.64
CA LEU A 312 -10.75 6.58 3.22
C LEU A 312 -9.72 5.52 3.64
N LEU A 313 -8.60 5.40 2.91
CA LEU A 313 -7.54 4.38 3.09
C LEU A 313 -6.94 4.31 4.51
N THR A 314 -7.26 5.30 5.35
CA THR A 314 -6.88 5.44 6.77
C THR A 314 -8.03 5.31 7.76
N SER A 315 -9.25 5.09 7.28
CA SER A 315 -10.47 5.12 8.08
C SER A 315 -10.48 4.05 9.17
N ASP A 316 -10.91 4.44 10.36
CA ASP A 316 -11.03 3.51 11.47
C ASP A 316 -12.07 2.42 11.22
N GLY A 317 -12.98 2.60 10.26
CA GLY A 317 -13.96 1.59 9.85
C GLY A 317 -13.32 0.36 9.18
N ILE A 318 -12.41 0.57 8.24
CA ILE A 318 -11.67 -0.51 7.57
C ILE A 318 -10.70 -1.15 8.55
N TYR A 319 -9.95 -0.33 9.28
CA TYR A 319 -9.03 -0.84 10.31
C TYR A 319 -9.76 -1.65 11.39
N GLY A 320 -10.93 -1.19 11.84
CA GLY A 320 -11.79 -1.92 12.76
C GLY A 320 -12.16 -3.30 12.20
N SER A 321 -12.62 -3.33 10.94
CA SER A 321 -12.95 -4.60 10.26
C SER A 321 -11.74 -5.53 10.11
N LEU A 322 -10.56 -5.01 9.74
CA LEU A 322 -9.31 -5.80 9.65
C LEU A 322 -8.84 -6.29 11.03
N LYS A 323 -9.03 -5.48 12.08
CA LYS A 323 -8.75 -5.88 13.46
C LYS A 323 -9.69 -7.00 13.90
N ASP A 324 -10.98 -6.94 13.56
CA ASP A 324 -11.94 -8.00 13.83
C ASP A 324 -11.51 -9.29 13.11
N MET A 325 -11.18 -9.20 11.82
CA MET A 325 -10.64 -10.33 11.06
C MET A 325 -9.39 -10.95 11.69
N TYR A 326 -8.47 -10.11 12.17
CA TYR A 326 -7.28 -10.57 12.88
C TYR A 326 -7.63 -11.35 14.14
N HIS A 327 -8.53 -10.82 14.98
CA HIS A 327 -8.97 -11.50 16.19
C HIS A 327 -9.69 -12.81 15.88
N ILE A 328 -10.58 -12.84 14.88
CA ILE A 328 -11.25 -14.07 14.45
C ILE A 328 -10.21 -15.10 13.98
N ALA A 329 -9.23 -14.71 13.16
CA ALA A 329 -8.17 -15.60 12.70
C ALA A 329 -7.36 -16.18 13.87
N GLN A 330 -7.03 -15.37 14.88
CA GLN A 330 -6.36 -15.83 16.10
C GLN A 330 -7.13 -16.94 16.81
N HIS A 331 -8.46 -16.97 16.72
CA HIS A 331 -9.30 -18.05 17.28
C HIS A 331 -9.46 -19.25 16.34
N VAL A 332 -9.56 -19.02 15.02
CA VAL A 332 -9.68 -20.11 14.02
C VAL A 332 -8.40 -20.94 13.97
N ILE A 333 -7.22 -20.31 13.97
CA ILE A 333 -5.92 -20.98 13.84
C ILE A 333 -5.68 -22.06 14.92
N PRO A 334 -5.82 -21.80 16.23
CA PRO A 334 -5.60 -22.83 17.25
C PRO A 334 -6.66 -23.95 17.21
N LEU A 335 -7.84 -23.71 16.62
CA LEU A 335 -8.83 -24.74 16.38
C LEU A 335 -8.42 -25.65 15.22
N THR A 336 -8.00 -25.06 14.09
CA THR A 336 -7.79 -25.80 12.84
C THR A 336 -6.35 -26.26 12.60
N ALA A 337 -5.36 -25.45 13.00
CA ALA A 337 -3.93 -25.69 12.79
C ALA A 337 -3.16 -25.93 14.11
N GLY A 338 -3.73 -25.55 15.25
CA GLY A 338 -3.14 -25.76 16.56
C GLY A 338 -2.34 -24.58 17.09
N ARG A 339 -1.95 -24.69 18.37
CA ARG A 339 -1.33 -23.60 19.12
C ARG A 339 0.06 -23.19 18.64
N PRO A 340 0.96 -24.10 18.23
CA PRO A 340 2.25 -23.70 17.66
C PRO A 340 2.11 -22.79 16.42
N THR A 341 1.09 -23.04 15.58
CA THR A 341 0.80 -22.17 14.43
C THR A 341 0.22 -20.83 14.86
N LEU A 342 -0.58 -20.79 15.94
CA LEU A 342 -1.03 -19.52 16.52
C LEU A 342 0.17 -18.71 17.01
N ASP A 343 1.12 -19.33 17.72
CA ASP A 343 2.29 -18.65 18.26
C ASP A 343 3.15 -18.03 17.14
N LEU A 344 3.31 -18.73 16.02
CA LEU A 344 3.95 -18.20 14.80
C LEU A 344 3.09 -17.11 14.11
N TYR A 345 1.77 -17.24 14.19
CA TYR A 345 0.85 -16.24 13.62
C TYR A 345 0.82 -14.93 14.39
N ILE A 346 1.07 -14.97 15.70
CA ILE A 346 1.10 -13.76 16.55
C ILE A 346 2.51 -13.25 16.81
N SER A 347 3.56 -14.00 16.44
CA SER A 347 4.94 -13.56 16.63
C SER A 347 5.23 -12.32 15.79
N ASN A 348 6.05 -11.42 16.33
CA ASN A 348 6.54 -10.22 15.63
C ASN A 348 7.71 -10.52 14.67
N THR A 349 7.95 -11.79 14.34
CA THR A 349 9.03 -12.17 13.40
C THR A 349 8.63 -11.81 11.97
N PRO A 350 9.48 -11.07 11.23
CA PRO A 350 9.26 -10.76 9.81
C PRO A 350 9.06 -12.03 8.99
N HIS A 351 8.08 -12.03 8.09
CA HIS A 351 7.75 -13.21 7.31
C HIS A 351 8.77 -13.47 6.22
N LYS A 352 8.96 -14.75 5.91
CA LYS A 352 9.71 -15.19 4.73
C LYS A 352 8.81 -15.80 3.66
N ASN A 353 7.61 -16.30 4.03
CA ASN A 353 6.80 -17.17 3.18
C ASN A 353 5.29 -16.92 3.31
N ASP A 354 4.53 -17.25 2.25
CA ASP A 354 3.06 -17.25 2.20
C ASP A 354 2.38 -18.15 3.26
N SER A 355 3.13 -19.07 3.89
CA SER A 355 2.64 -20.01 4.90
C SER A 355 2.13 -19.36 6.19
N ASP A 356 2.52 -18.11 6.46
CA ASP A 356 2.20 -17.40 7.70
C ASP A 356 0.96 -16.51 7.59
N HIS A 357 0.37 -16.43 6.39
CA HIS A 357 -0.89 -15.75 6.09
C HIS A 357 -2.08 -16.68 6.43
N PRO A 358 -3.25 -16.18 6.90
CA PRO A 358 -4.42 -17.04 7.19
C PRO A 358 -4.79 -17.98 6.03
N VAL A 359 -4.84 -17.48 4.80
CA VAL A 359 -4.97 -18.31 3.57
C VAL A 359 -3.90 -19.40 3.49
N GLY A 360 -2.62 -19.12 3.72
CA GLY A 360 -1.54 -20.11 3.68
C GLY A 360 -1.68 -21.17 4.77
N ILE A 361 -1.99 -20.74 6.00
CA ILE A 361 -2.28 -21.62 7.14
C ILE A 361 -3.46 -22.54 6.81
N PHE A 362 -4.58 -21.98 6.32
CA PHE A 362 -5.76 -22.75 5.96
C PHE A 362 -5.50 -23.66 4.76
N SER A 363 -4.68 -23.23 3.80
CA SER A 363 -4.23 -24.08 2.68
C SER A 363 -3.44 -25.28 3.19
N ALA A 364 -2.54 -25.09 4.15
CA ALA A 364 -1.77 -26.17 4.76
C ALA A 364 -2.68 -27.17 5.49
N VAL A 365 -3.64 -26.69 6.27
CA VAL A 365 -4.65 -27.52 6.95
C VAL A 365 -5.49 -28.33 5.94
N LEU A 366 -5.85 -27.72 4.81
CA LEU A 366 -6.69 -28.34 3.80
C LEU A 366 -5.92 -29.22 2.80
N LYS A 367 -4.58 -29.13 2.72
CA LYS A 367 -3.75 -29.78 1.70
C LYS A 367 -3.96 -31.30 1.67
N GLU A 368 -4.01 -31.94 2.83
CA GLU A 368 -4.25 -33.39 2.94
C GLU A 368 -5.63 -33.80 2.44
N LYS A 369 -6.65 -32.95 2.67
CA LYS A 369 -8.03 -33.20 2.24
C LYS A 369 -8.25 -32.94 0.76
N LEU A 370 -7.57 -31.95 0.21
CA LEU A 370 -7.66 -31.57 -1.19
C LEU A 370 -6.80 -32.45 -2.11
N GLN A 371 -6.03 -33.40 -1.55
CA GLN A 371 -5.13 -34.29 -2.30
C GLN A 371 -4.18 -33.51 -3.21
N GLY A 372 -3.72 -32.34 -2.77
CA GLY A 372 -2.84 -31.46 -3.54
C GLY A 372 -3.49 -30.71 -4.71
N LYS A 373 -4.80 -30.81 -4.93
CA LYS A 373 -5.49 -30.01 -5.95
C LYS A 373 -5.54 -28.53 -5.56
N ALA A 374 -5.19 -27.65 -6.49
CA ALA A 374 -5.37 -26.22 -6.33
C ALA A 374 -6.85 -25.92 -6.00
N SER A 375 -7.08 -25.07 -5.01
CA SER A 375 -8.43 -24.79 -4.54
C SER A 375 -8.56 -23.37 -4.01
N ASN A 376 -9.63 -22.69 -4.42
CA ASN A 376 -10.01 -21.38 -3.90
C ASN A 376 -10.68 -21.46 -2.52
N TYR A 377 -10.73 -22.65 -1.93
CA TYR A 377 -11.45 -22.91 -0.69
C TYR A 377 -10.91 -22.15 0.53
N PRO A 378 -9.58 -22.02 0.73
CA PRO A 378 -9.01 -21.15 1.77
C PRO A 378 -9.47 -19.69 1.64
N HIS A 379 -9.58 -19.18 0.41
CA HIS A 379 -10.09 -17.82 0.15
C HIS A 379 -11.58 -17.71 0.46
N LYS A 380 -12.38 -18.74 0.17
CA LYS A 380 -13.81 -18.79 0.56
C LYS A 380 -14.00 -18.77 2.08
N ILE A 381 -13.12 -19.42 2.84
CA ILE A 381 -13.14 -19.37 4.31
C ILE A 381 -12.87 -17.95 4.79
N VAL A 382 -11.82 -17.29 4.27
CA VAL A 382 -11.52 -15.89 4.63
C VAL A 382 -12.65 -14.95 4.23
N TYR A 383 -13.31 -15.18 3.09
CA TYR A 383 -14.49 -14.42 2.67
C TYR A 383 -15.67 -14.62 3.63
N SER A 384 -15.97 -15.86 4.02
CA SER A 384 -17.01 -16.17 5.02
C SER A 384 -16.71 -15.53 6.38
N MET A 385 -15.43 -15.55 6.81
CA MET A 385 -15.00 -14.82 8.01
C MET A 385 -15.28 -13.31 7.87
N TRP A 386 -15.03 -12.73 6.70
CA TRP A 386 -15.28 -11.31 6.44
C TRP A 386 -16.77 -10.98 6.51
N GLU A 387 -17.63 -11.75 5.83
CA GLU A 387 -19.08 -11.53 5.86
C GLU A 387 -19.66 -11.63 7.27
N ALA A 388 -19.28 -12.66 8.03
CA ALA A 388 -19.81 -12.93 9.36
C ALA A 388 -19.07 -12.19 10.50
N ARG A 389 -18.08 -11.33 10.19
CA ARG A 389 -17.12 -10.81 11.20
C ARG A 389 -17.76 -10.15 12.43
N GLN A 390 -18.80 -9.34 12.23
CA GLN A 390 -19.45 -8.63 13.33
C GLN A 390 -20.19 -9.60 14.26
N GLU A 391 -20.85 -10.59 13.68
CA GLU A 391 -21.54 -11.65 14.41
C GLU A 391 -20.56 -12.53 15.18
N LEU A 392 -19.51 -13.03 14.51
CA LEU A 392 -18.46 -13.84 15.12
C LEU A 392 -17.80 -13.13 16.30
N MET A 393 -17.48 -11.84 16.17
CA MET A 393 -16.91 -11.02 17.24
C MET A 393 -17.88 -10.77 18.40
N SER A 394 -19.17 -10.55 18.09
CA SER A 394 -20.20 -10.39 19.11
C SER A 394 -20.37 -11.68 19.93
N GLU A 395 -20.36 -12.83 19.27
CA GLU A 395 -20.50 -14.13 19.93
C GLU A 395 -19.31 -14.48 20.83
N LEU A 396 -18.07 -14.15 20.43
CA LEU A 396 -16.92 -14.30 21.33
C LEU A 396 -17.16 -13.56 22.66
N LYS A 397 -17.68 -12.33 22.61
CA LYS A 397 -18.03 -11.56 23.81
C LYS A 397 -19.19 -12.20 24.57
N THR A 398 -20.28 -12.57 23.89
CA THR A 398 -21.47 -13.19 24.49
C THR A 398 -21.14 -14.48 25.24
N TYR A 399 -20.23 -15.30 24.71
CA TYR A 399 -19.83 -16.56 25.34
C TYR A 399 -18.62 -16.44 26.28
N GLY A 400 -18.13 -15.22 26.53
CA GLY A 400 -17.01 -14.97 27.44
C GLY A 400 -15.67 -15.54 26.95
N ILE A 401 -15.48 -15.61 25.63
CA ILE A 401 -14.24 -16.05 25.01
C ILE A 401 -13.29 -14.85 24.92
N GLY A 402 -12.24 -14.88 25.74
CA GLY A 402 -11.20 -13.85 25.82
C GLY A 402 -10.14 -13.99 24.71
N LEU A 403 -8.87 -13.82 25.04
CA LEU A 403 -7.79 -13.96 24.06
C LEU A 403 -7.65 -15.41 23.58
N ALA A 404 -7.37 -15.61 22.29
CA ALA A 404 -7.21 -16.94 21.72
C ALA A 404 -6.09 -17.76 22.39
N ALA A 405 -5.01 -17.07 22.79
CA ALA A 405 -3.89 -17.64 23.52
C ALA A 405 -4.22 -18.04 24.96
N GLU A 406 -5.37 -17.65 25.51
CA GLU A 406 -5.80 -17.99 26.87
C GLU A 406 -7.02 -18.93 26.86
N THR A 407 -7.71 -19.01 25.72
CA THR A 407 -8.96 -19.76 25.60
C THR A 407 -8.70 -21.26 25.66
N GLN A 408 -9.31 -21.89 26.67
CA GLN A 408 -9.26 -23.34 26.87
C GLN A 408 -10.26 -24.08 25.98
N ARG A 409 -10.07 -25.40 25.87
CA ARG A 409 -10.87 -26.30 25.05
C ARG A 409 -12.36 -26.26 25.37
N GLU A 410 -12.68 -26.15 26.65
CA GLU A 410 -14.05 -26.08 27.18
C GLU A 410 -14.75 -24.80 26.71
N GLY A 411 -13.99 -23.69 26.60
CA GLY A 411 -14.48 -22.43 26.06
C GLY A 411 -14.89 -22.59 24.59
N TYR A 412 -13.99 -23.15 23.76
CA TYR A 412 -14.30 -23.40 22.36
C TYR A 412 -15.40 -24.43 22.16
N LYS A 413 -15.46 -25.49 22.97
CA LYS A 413 -16.56 -26.46 22.92
C LYS A 413 -17.90 -25.78 23.17
N ARG A 414 -17.97 -24.89 24.17
CA ARG A 414 -19.16 -24.11 24.48
C ARG A 414 -19.55 -23.19 23.32
N LEU A 415 -18.57 -22.51 22.73
CA LEU A 415 -18.78 -21.65 21.56
C LEU A 415 -19.40 -22.45 20.41
N LEU A 416 -18.81 -23.59 20.04
CA LEU A 416 -19.24 -24.40 18.89
C LEU A 416 -20.59 -25.10 19.10
N CYS A 417 -20.99 -25.34 20.35
CA CYS A 417 -22.31 -25.88 20.63
C CYS A 417 -23.42 -24.82 20.63
N LYS A 418 -23.08 -23.54 20.75
CA LYS A 418 -24.06 -22.46 20.98
C LYS A 418 -24.08 -21.39 19.89
N SER A 419 -23.00 -21.23 19.13
CA SER A 419 -22.91 -20.31 18.01
C SER A 419 -22.99 -21.09 16.69
N GLU A 420 -24.07 -20.85 15.95
CA GLU A 420 -24.26 -21.43 14.62
C GLU A 420 -23.25 -20.84 13.64
N SER A 421 -22.90 -19.57 13.79
CA SER A 421 -21.99 -18.86 12.89
C SER A 421 -20.54 -19.33 13.01
N TRP A 422 -20.04 -19.58 14.23
CA TRP A 422 -18.75 -20.25 14.43
C TRP A 422 -18.77 -21.70 13.96
N TRP A 423 -19.87 -22.43 14.19
CA TRP A 423 -20.01 -23.80 13.70
C TRP A 423 -19.98 -23.86 12.17
N ASN A 424 -20.76 -23.01 11.48
CA ASN A 424 -20.79 -22.89 10.03
C ASN A 424 -19.41 -22.57 9.45
N LEU A 425 -18.71 -21.61 10.04
CA LEU A 425 -17.35 -21.25 9.63
C LEU A 425 -16.39 -22.44 9.72
N LEU A 426 -16.39 -23.19 10.84
CA LEU A 426 -15.48 -24.33 11.00
C LEU A 426 -15.89 -25.54 10.18
N CYS A 427 -17.19 -25.75 9.93
CA CYS A 427 -17.69 -26.75 8.99
C CYS A 427 -17.12 -26.56 7.59
N MET A 428 -16.79 -25.32 7.21
CA MET A 428 -16.13 -25.07 5.93
C MET A 428 -14.81 -25.82 5.81
N PHE A 429 -14.06 -26.12 6.89
CA PHE A 429 -12.82 -26.89 6.80
C PHE A 429 -13.04 -28.39 6.48
N LYS A 430 -14.30 -28.87 6.52
CA LYS A 430 -14.67 -30.27 6.27
C LYS A 430 -13.94 -31.26 7.19
N MET A 431 -13.78 -30.88 8.47
CA MET A 431 -13.12 -31.70 9.49
C MET A 431 -14.12 -32.15 10.54
N SER A 432 -14.20 -33.45 10.80
CA SER A 432 -14.99 -34.01 11.91
C SER A 432 -14.29 -33.87 13.26
N THR A 433 -12.96 -33.72 13.24
CA THR A 433 -12.14 -33.45 14.41
C THR A 433 -11.19 -32.31 14.07
N LEU A 434 -11.25 -31.25 14.85
CA LEU A 434 -10.38 -30.09 14.77
C LEU A 434 -9.04 -30.44 15.45
N PRO A 435 -7.94 -30.55 14.70
CA PRO A 435 -6.71 -31.20 15.16
C PRO A 435 -5.98 -30.35 16.21
N GLY A 436 -6.19 -29.04 16.20
CA GLY A 436 -5.49 -28.13 17.11
C GLY A 436 -5.87 -28.31 18.58
N GLN A 437 -7.07 -28.83 18.87
CA GLN A 437 -7.53 -29.10 20.24
C GLN A 437 -8.26 -30.44 20.41
N SER A 438 -8.16 -31.32 19.40
CA SER A 438 -8.90 -32.59 19.34
C SER A 438 -10.40 -32.40 19.62
N LEU A 439 -10.99 -31.30 19.14
CA LEU A 439 -12.41 -31.00 19.33
C LEU A 439 -13.23 -31.70 18.24
N HIS A 440 -14.23 -32.47 18.63
CA HIS A 440 -15.18 -33.03 17.67
C HIS A 440 -16.17 -31.96 17.24
N LEU A 441 -16.30 -31.77 15.93
CA LEU A 441 -17.32 -30.91 15.36
C LEU A 441 -18.59 -31.76 15.14
N PRO A 442 -19.73 -31.41 15.77
CA PRO A 442 -21.00 -32.11 15.56
C PRO A 442 -21.41 -32.10 14.08
N LYS A 443 -22.10 -33.15 13.63
CA LYS A 443 -22.61 -33.25 12.25
C LYS A 443 -23.73 -32.24 11.97
N ALA A 444 -24.52 -31.91 12.99
CA ALA A 444 -25.53 -30.87 12.96
C ALA A 444 -25.30 -29.91 14.14
N PHE A 445 -25.60 -28.63 13.91
CA PHE A 445 -25.58 -27.64 14.97
C PHE A 445 -26.60 -28.00 16.07
N GLY A 446 -26.26 -27.76 17.33
CA GLY A 446 -27.12 -28.06 18.49
C GLY A 446 -27.13 -29.52 18.96
N GLU A 447 -26.58 -30.47 18.19
CA GLU A 447 -26.37 -31.84 18.68
C GLU A 447 -25.23 -31.86 19.70
N LEU A 448 -25.55 -31.73 20.99
CA LEU A 448 -24.59 -32.09 22.03
C LEU A 448 -24.28 -33.58 21.92
N ASP A 449 -23.05 -33.94 22.25
CA ASP A 449 -22.51 -35.31 22.33
C ASP A 449 -23.23 -36.21 23.38
N GLN A 450 -24.49 -35.89 23.72
CA GLN A 450 -25.41 -36.73 24.48
C GLN A 450 -25.54 -38.11 23.83
N SER A 451 -25.47 -38.24 22.50
CA SER A 451 -25.56 -39.56 21.85
C SER A 451 -24.36 -40.46 22.14
N LYS A 452 -23.16 -39.91 22.41
CA LYS A 452 -22.01 -40.71 22.88
C LYS A 452 -22.07 -40.99 24.37
N GLN A 453 -22.60 -40.08 25.19
CA GLN A 453 -22.83 -40.35 26.62
C GLN A 453 -23.95 -41.37 26.83
N GLU A 454 -25.06 -41.27 26.10
CA GLU A 454 -26.14 -42.26 26.04
C GLU A 454 -25.65 -43.55 25.39
N GLY A 455 -24.84 -43.49 24.33
CA GLY A 455 -24.21 -44.66 23.73
C GLY A 455 -23.28 -45.39 24.69
N LEU A 456 -22.48 -44.66 25.48
CA LEU A 456 -21.62 -45.21 26.52
C LEU A 456 -22.41 -45.72 27.72
N LEU A 457 -23.46 -45.00 28.17
CA LEU A 457 -24.38 -45.44 29.22
C LEU A 457 -25.16 -46.69 28.80
N ASN A 458 -25.58 -46.77 27.54
CA ASN A 458 -26.25 -47.94 26.97
C ASN A 458 -25.27 -49.10 26.78
N ALA A 459 -24.01 -48.85 26.42
CA ALA A 459 -22.97 -49.88 26.37
C ALA A 459 -22.58 -50.39 27.77
N ILE A 460 -22.53 -49.51 28.78
CA ILE A 460 -22.31 -49.87 30.18
C ILE A 460 -23.50 -50.68 30.71
N LYS A 461 -24.75 -50.27 30.42
CA LYS A 461 -25.96 -51.05 30.72
C LYS A 461 -25.94 -52.41 30.04
N LYS A 462 -25.63 -52.48 28.74
CA LYS A 462 -25.51 -53.75 28.01
C LYS A 462 -24.41 -54.66 28.55
N LYS A 463 -23.31 -54.09 29.06
CA LYS A 463 -22.21 -54.87 29.66
C LYS A 463 -22.58 -55.38 31.05
N GLN A 464 -23.34 -54.59 31.83
CA GLN A 464 -23.91 -55.04 33.10
C GLN A 464 -25.02 -56.09 32.93
N GLU A 465 -25.77 -56.03 31.83
CA GLU A 465 -26.78 -57.03 31.47
C GLU A 465 -26.15 -58.30 30.84
N GLY A 466 -24.95 -58.21 30.27
CA GLY A 466 -24.24 -59.33 29.63
C GLY A 466 -23.40 -60.20 30.57
N ASP A 467 -23.01 -59.71 31.75
CA ASP A 467 -22.18 -60.45 32.72
C ASP A 467 -22.95 -61.49 33.56
N GLN A 468 -24.23 -61.75 33.26
CA GLN A 468 -25.01 -62.85 33.89
C GLN A 468 -25.15 -64.12 33.05
N THR A 469 -24.57 -64.20 31.85
CA THR A 469 -24.62 -65.43 31.05
C THR A 469 -23.27 -65.76 30.41
N SER A 470 -22.63 -66.79 30.97
CA SER A 470 -21.64 -67.71 30.36
C SER A 470 -20.30 -67.09 29.90
N GLY A 471 -19.12 -67.61 30.24
CA GLY A 471 -18.76 -69.00 30.50
C GLY A 471 -18.04 -69.60 29.28
N ILE A 472 -16.70 -69.64 29.36
CA ILE A 472 -15.77 -70.60 28.74
C ILE A 472 -15.67 -70.62 27.19
N VAL A 473 -14.45 -70.38 26.64
CA VAL A 473 -13.63 -71.29 25.79
C VAL A 473 -12.48 -70.53 25.08
N ASN A 474 -11.34 -71.24 25.03
CA ASN A 474 -9.99 -71.00 24.48
C ASN A 474 -9.83 -70.48 23.04
N GLY A 475 -8.63 -69.94 22.73
CA GLY A 475 -7.86 -70.40 21.55
C GLY A 475 -7.10 -69.37 20.67
N GLN A 476 -5.78 -69.26 20.91
CA GLN A 476 -4.64 -69.24 19.95
C GLN A 476 -4.50 -68.25 18.75
N ASN A 477 -3.41 -67.45 18.82
CA ASN A 477 -2.29 -67.18 17.87
C ASN A 477 -2.44 -67.20 16.32
N SER A 478 -1.96 -66.14 15.65
CA SER A 478 -0.85 -66.10 14.64
C SER A 478 -0.70 -64.68 14.05
N VAL A 479 0.45 -63.99 14.16
CA VAL A 479 1.67 -63.92 13.31
C VAL A 479 1.42 -63.37 11.87
N GLY A 480 2.14 -62.28 11.52
CA GLY A 480 2.04 -61.46 10.29
C GLY A 480 2.56 -62.10 8.98
N PRO A 481 2.85 -61.31 7.92
CA PRO A 481 4.12 -60.54 7.89
C PRO A 481 4.10 -59.20 7.12
N THR A 482 5.31 -58.65 7.01
CA THR A 482 5.78 -57.28 6.78
C THR A 482 6.14 -56.93 5.32
N ARG A 483 6.11 -55.61 5.01
CA ARG A 483 6.97 -54.80 4.07
C ARG A 483 6.74 -54.92 2.53
N PRO A 484 7.18 -53.94 1.67
CA PRO A 484 8.10 -52.82 1.91
C PRO A 484 7.70 -51.42 1.38
N THR A 485 8.49 -50.44 1.84
CA THR A 485 8.68 -49.04 1.44
C THR A 485 9.18 -48.85 -0.01
N LYS A 486 8.73 -47.77 -0.68
CA LYS A 486 9.50 -47.09 -1.76
C LYS A 486 9.40 -45.57 -1.61
N HIS A 487 10.57 -44.95 -1.45
CA HIS A 487 10.84 -43.53 -1.67
C HIS A 487 10.72 -43.21 -3.16
N HIS A 488 10.07 -42.12 -3.52
CA HIS A 488 10.44 -41.30 -4.67
C HIS A 488 10.12 -39.83 -4.41
N SER A 489 11.21 -39.06 -4.36
CA SER A 489 11.29 -37.62 -4.55
C SER A 489 10.95 -37.26 -6.00
N CYS A 490 10.14 -36.22 -6.20
CA CYS A 490 10.26 -35.21 -7.27
C CYS A 490 9.13 -34.18 -7.09
N SER A 491 9.51 -32.96 -6.74
CA SER A 491 8.62 -31.80 -6.74
C SER A 491 8.52 -31.25 -8.17
N PRO A 492 7.31 -30.96 -8.69
CA PRO A 492 7.15 -30.00 -9.76
C PRO A 492 6.69 -28.66 -9.16
N SER A 493 7.47 -27.62 -9.42
CA SER A 493 7.07 -26.23 -9.31
C SER A 493 5.87 -25.99 -10.23
N LEU A 494 4.77 -25.47 -9.69
CA LEU A 494 3.56 -25.14 -10.43
C LEU A 494 3.37 -23.63 -10.41
N GLU A 495 3.48 -23.04 -11.60
CA GLU A 495 3.11 -21.66 -11.92
C GLU A 495 1.62 -21.43 -11.61
N ILE A 496 1.34 -20.35 -10.90
CA ILE A 496 -0.03 -19.93 -10.58
C ILE A 496 -0.51 -19.02 -11.71
N GLU A 497 -1.48 -19.49 -12.49
CA GLU A 497 -2.24 -18.65 -13.43
C GLU A 497 -3.02 -17.57 -12.66
N HIS A 498 -2.79 -16.31 -13.04
CA HIS A 498 -3.49 -15.14 -12.53
C HIS A 498 -4.99 -15.20 -12.87
N THR A 499 -5.84 -15.43 -11.88
CA THR A 499 -7.30 -15.22 -11.97
C THR A 499 -7.72 -13.98 -11.18
N ALA A 500 -7.52 -12.80 -11.78
CA ALA A 500 -7.89 -11.51 -11.20
C ALA A 500 -9.40 -11.16 -11.30
N GLY A 501 -10.26 -12.04 -11.85
CA GLY A 501 -11.66 -11.71 -12.18
C GLY A 501 -12.73 -12.12 -11.17
N ALA A 502 -12.42 -12.88 -10.11
CA ALA A 502 -13.45 -13.55 -9.32
C ALA A 502 -13.94 -12.77 -8.07
N LEU A 503 -13.20 -11.78 -7.58
CA LEU A 503 -13.54 -11.05 -6.35
C LEU A 503 -14.31 -9.73 -6.59
N ALA A 504 -14.20 -9.13 -7.79
CA ALA A 504 -14.85 -7.86 -8.11
C ALA A 504 -16.39 -7.93 -8.21
N ASN A 505 -16.98 -9.12 -8.41
CA ASN A 505 -18.43 -9.27 -8.58
C ASN A 505 -19.22 -9.48 -7.27
N TYR A 506 -18.58 -9.46 -6.11
CA TYR A 506 -19.23 -9.85 -4.83
C TYR A 506 -19.26 -8.74 -3.76
N PHE A 507 -18.76 -7.54 -4.06
CA PHE A 507 -18.90 -6.39 -3.17
C PHE A 507 -20.22 -5.65 -3.41
N VAL A 508 -21.31 -6.16 -2.82
CA VAL A 508 -22.51 -5.36 -2.57
C VAL A 508 -22.72 -5.31 -1.05
N PRO A 509 -22.51 -4.16 -0.38
CA PRO A 509 -22.83 -4.04 1.03
C PRO A 509 -24.35 -4.06 1.21
N GLY A 510 -24.81 -4.92 2.11
CA GLY A 510 -26.20 -4.94 2.55
C GLY A 510 -26.60 -3.61 3.18
N THR A 511 -27.46 -2.87 2.49
CA THR A 511 -28.51 -2.06 3.10
C THR A 511 -29.70 -2.17 2.17
N GLU A 512 -30.79 -2.75 2.65
CA GLU A 512 -32.03 -2.86 1.89
C GLU A 512 -32.51 -1.47 1.46
N MET A 513 -32.47 -1.18 0.17
CA MET A 513 -33.40 -0.24 -0.44
C MET A 513 -33.89 -0.82 -1.75
N ARG A 514 -35.13 -1.31 -1.74
CA ARG A 514 -35.92 -1.58 -2.94
C ARG A 514 -36.05 -0.27 -3.72
N VAL A 515 -35.26 -0.10 -4.77
CA VAL A 515 -35.62 0.78 -5.87
C VAL A 515 -35.90 -0.12 -7.08
N THR A 516 -37.17 -0.16 -7.44
CA THR A 516 -37.70 -0.90 -8.59
C THR A 516 -36.96 -0.53 -9.87
N ARG A 517 -36.38 -1.55 -10.52
CA ARG A 517 -35.95 -1.50 -11.92
C ARG A 517 -37.15 -1.12 -12.81
N SER A 518 -36.99 -0.09 -13.62
CA SER A 518 -37.69 0.04 -14.89
C SER A 518 -36.66 0.26 -15.99
N LEU A 519 -36.49 -0.76 -16.82
CA LEU A 519 -35.82 -0.72 -18.11
C LEU A 519 -36.74 -0.03 -19.11
N ALA A 520 -36.22 0.91 -19.93
CA ALA A 520 -36.20 0.78 -21.39
C ALA A 520 -35.83 2.09 -22.10
N ALA A 521 -35.00 1.93 -23.15
CA ALA A 521 -35.02 2.67 -24.43
C ALA A 521 -34.63 4.17 -24.35
N LYS A 522 -33.64 4.70 -25.07
CA LYS A 522 -33.32 4.56 -26.51
C LYS A 522 -32.01 5.32 -26.78
N ARG A 523 -31.11 4.77 -27.61
CA ARG A 523 -30.14 5.59 -28.37
C ARG A 523 -30.91 6.56 -29.28
N PRO A 524 -30.33 7.72 -29.61
CA PRO A 524 -29.94 7.87 -31.00
C PRO A 524 -28.54 8.46 -31.18
N CYS A 525 -27.88 7.91 -32.20
CA CYS A 525 -26.83 8.53 -32.97
C CYS A 525 -27.42 9.74 -33.70
N LEU A 526 -26.76 10.89 -33.72
CA LEU A 526 -26.81 11.83 -34.84
C LEU A 526 -25.57 12.74 -34.82
N THR A 527 -25.07 12.93 -36.03
CA THR A 527 -23.88 13.64 -36.49
C THR A 527 -24.10 15.14 -36.67
N ALA A 528 -22.97 15.85 -36.67
CA ALA A 528 -22.63 17.01 -37.51
C ALA A 528 -23.06 18.44 -37.10
N SER A 529 -22.02 19.29 -37.05
CA SER A 529 -21.89 20.66 -37.60
C SER A 529 -22.83 21.78 -37.14
N ASN A 530 -22.23 22.81 -36.53
CA ASN A 530 -22.18 24.21 -36.96
C ASN A 530 -21.43 24.99 -35.84
N GLU A 531 -20.21 25.50 -36.06
CA GLU A 531 -19.93 26.82 -36.67
C GLU A 531 -20.93 27.90 -36.26
N GLU A 532 -20.59 28.68 -35.23
CA GLU A 532 -20.76 30.13 -35.30
C GLU A 532 -19.77 30.84 -34.36
N GLN A 533 -18.93 31.66 -34.98
CA GLN A 533 -18.00 32.61 -34.37
C GLN A 533 -18.78 33.77 -33.76
N LEU A 534 -18.35 34.29 -32.61
CA LEU A 534 -18.49 35.70 -32.29
C LEU A 534 -17.32 36.15 -31.42
N ALA A 535 -16.62 37.16 -31.94
CA ALA A 535 -15.39 37.76 -31.45
C ALA A 535 -15.69 38.86 -30.39
N PRO A 536 -14.67 39.51 -29.81
CA PRO A 536 -14.68 40.08 -28.47
C PRO A 536 -15.17 41.53 -28.41
N VAL A 537 -15.59 41.96 -27.20
CA VAL A 537 -15.87 43.37 -26.88
C VAL A 537 -15.05 43.80 -25.67
N LEU A 538 -14.05 44.65 -25.96
CA LEU A 538 -13.49 45.74 -25.15
C LEU A 538 -13.01 46.79 -26.20
N PRO A 539 -12.74 48.07 -25.87
CA PRO A 539 -12.73 48.75 -24.57
C PRO A 539 -13.48 50.11 -24.58
N ALA A 540 -13.53 50.80 -23.44
CA ALA A 540 -13.45 52.26 -23.41
C ALA A 540 -13.01 52.73 -22.01
N ASP A 541 -11.95 53.53 -22.02
CA ASP A 541 -11.43 54.37 -20.95
C ASP A 541 -12.49 55.33 -20.40
N GLU A 542 -12.33 55.76 -19.15
CA GLU A 542 -12.32 57.19 -18.86
C GLU A 542 -11.62 57.52 -17.54
N ALA A 543 -10.82 58.57 -17.61
CA ALA A 543 -9.99 59.14 -16.57
C ALA A 543 -10.79 59.91 -15.52
N GLY A 544 -10.20 60.08 -14.34
CA GLY A 544 -10.70 60.97 -13.30
C GLY A 544 -9.61 61.31 -12.30
N GLU A 545 -8.82 62.34 -12.61
CA GLU A 545 -8.00 63.08 -11.67
C GLU A 545 -8.89 63.77 -10.62
N SER A 546 -8.48 63.76 -9.35
CA SER A 546 -8.61 64.94 -8.49
C SER A 546 -7.71 64.83 -7.27
N ASP A 547 -6.78 65.78 -7.19
CA ASP A 547 -6.05 66.24 -6.01
C ASP A 547 -6.91 66.31 -4.74
N THR A 548 -6.33 65.96 -3.61
CA THR A 548 -6.40 66.83 -2.41
C THR A 548 -5.18 66.59 -1.52
N SER A 549 -4.60 67.72 -1.12
CA SER A 549 -3.46 67.92 -0.24
C SER A 549 -3.87 68.00 1.24
N HIS A 550 -2.85 68.09 2.12
CA HIS A 550 -2.85 68.28 3.58
C HIS A 550 -2.85 66.95 4.39
N THR A 551 -2.03 66.72 5.42
CA THR A 551 -1.22 67.62 6.27
C THR A 551 -0.13 66.79 6.96
N ALA A 552 0.94 67.47 7.36
CA ALA A 552 2.05 66.95 8.16
C ALA A 552 1.63 66.45 9.55
N GLU A 553 2.40 65.49 10.09
CA GLU A 553 2.82 65.56 11.49
C GLU A 553 4.16 64.84 11.70
N GLN A 554 5.06 65.57 12.33
CA GLN A 554 6.35 65.15 12.85
C GLN A 554 6.16 64.41 14.17
N GLY A 555 7.09 63.52 14.51
CA GLY A 555 7.47 63.35 15.92
C GLY A 555 7.85 61.93 16.35
N PRO A 556 8.74 61.79 17.34
CA PRO A 556 9.87 60.86 17.23
C PRO A 556 9.95 59.80 18.35
N ASN A 557 10.62 58.68 18.05
CA ASN A 557 11.71 58.08 18.83
C ASN A 557 12.35 56.93 18.06
#